data_AF-A0A0S7YPK1-F1
#
_entry.id   AF-A0A0S7YPK1-F1
#
_cell.length_a   1.000
_cell.length_b   1.000
_cell.length_c   1.000
_cell.angle_alpha   90.00
_cell.angle_beta   90.00
_cell.angle_gamma   90.00
#
_symmetry.space_group_name_H-M   'P 1'
#
loop_
_entity.id
_entity.type
_entity.pdbx_description
1 polymer ?
#
loop_
_entity_poly.entity_id
_entity_poly.type
_entity_poly.pdbx_seq_one_letter_code
_entity_poly.pdbx_strand_id
1 'polypeptide(L)'
;MEIITTHRNTDFDAFASTIAATLVYPEAVVVLPHILNPNVRAFLSIHKDIFATQSPKEIDLDGLRRLVLVDVNRWDRLDRIDRLQNRAGLEIHLWDHHMDPGDVAATWRCQENVGATVTLLVRRLREDRKVLTPIQATLFLAGLYEDTGNLTFPSSTAEDAYAAAYLLERGADLNILSSFLRPAYGQKQKDTLFLMLQTADRVQINGFSLSINCQQVSGHVGNLAVVVEMYREILNADAAFGIFHDPQRDLCMVIGRSSTEVFDVGSILRTMGGGGHPAAGSALLKSVKPAAVQEWILELVSGNQQSSVQIGDLMSFPVTSVSSGTPMSQVAALLREKGCTGLPVVDDDRLVGMISRRDFRKLKKESQLKAPVRAFMKRDVHTIDPGRSPMQAARLMIKHDIGRLPVIREDRIIGIVTRSDVMIYFYDLLPD
;
A
#
# COMPACT_ATOMS: atom_id res chain seq x y z
N MET A 1 -32.46 -25.67 13.12
CA MET A 1 -31.25 -25.71 12.25
C MET A 1 -30.39 -24.47 12.49
N GLU A 2 -29.07 -24.59 12.33
CA GLU A 2 -28.13 -23.47 12.37
C GLU A 2 -27.38 -23.42 11.04
N ILE A 3 -27.18 -22.21 10.49
CA ILE A 3 -26.41 -22.04 9.25
C ILE A 3 -25.31 -21.01 9.41
N ILE A 4 -24.20 -21.24 8.71
CA ILE A 4 -23.11 -20.28 8.53
C ILE A 4 -23.12 -19.84 7.07
N THR A 5 -23.07 -18.55 6.82
CA THR A 5 -23.05 -18.00 5.46
C THR A 5 -22.31 -16.67 5.43
N THR A 6 -22.00 -16.22 4.22
CA THR A 6 -21.23 -14.99 3.95
C THR A 6 -21.79 -14.25 2.73
N HIS A 7 -21.10 -13.21 2.27
CA HIS A 7 -21.50 -12.38 1.15
C HIS A 7 -21.34 -13.07 -0.22
N ARG A 8 -22.13 -12.60 -1.19
CA ARG A 8 -21.98 -12.91 -2.62
C ARG A 8 -20.60 -12.51 -3.13
N ASN A 9 -20.09 -13.22 -4.13
CA ASN A 9 -18.72 -13.09 -4.61
C ASN A 9 -17.70 -13.44 -3.51
N THR A 10 -17.96 -14.54 -2.80
CA THR A 10 -17.14 -15.04 -1.69
C THR A 10 -15.67 -15.20 -2.08
N ASP A 11 -14.80 -14.47 -1.40
CA ASP A 11 -13.33 -14.54 -1.47
C ASP A 11 -12.78 -15.51 -0.40
N PHE A 12 -11.46 -15.61 -0.25
CA PHE A 12 -10.87 -16.53 0.71
C PHE A 12 -11.12 -16.12 2.14
N ASP A 13 -11.16 -14.83 2.51
CA ASP A 13 -11.42 -14.47 3.90
C ASP A 13 -12.83 -14.91 4.31
N ALA A 14 -13.82 -14.58 3.47
CA ALA A 14 -15.18 -15.03 3.64
C ALA A 14 -15.31 -16.56 3.69
N PHE A 15 -14.72 -17.28 2.73
CA PHE A 15 -14.79 -18.74 2.70
C PHE A 15 -14.06 -19.38 3.89
N ALA A 16 -12.83 -18.95 4.17
CA ALA A 16 -12.05 -19.43 5.30
C ALA A 16 -12.77 -19.20 6.62
N SER A 17 -13.38 -18.02 6.79
CA SER A 17 -14.19 -17.68 7.95
C SER A 17 -15.41 -18.58 8.08
N THR A 18 -16.09 -18.95 6.98
CA THR A 18 -17.21 -19.91 7.08
C THR A 18 -16.76 -21.27 7.62
N ILE A 19 -15.60 -21.77 7.16
CA ILE A 19 -15.04 -23.04 7.61
C ILE A 19 -14.53 -22.93 9.06
N ALA A 20 -13.84 -21.85 9.42
CA ALA A 20 -13.39 -21.61 10.78
C ALA A 20 -14.56 -21.52 11.77
N ALA A 21 -15.67 -20.90 11.35
CA ALA A 21 -16.89 -20.84 12.15
C ALA A 21 -17.49 -22.23 12.43
N THR A 22 -17.35 -23.23 11.54
CA THR A 22 -17.84 -24.61 11.85
C THR A 22 -17.17 -25.22 13.09
N LEU A 23 -15.94 -24.82 13.40
CA LEU A 23 -15.22 -25.31 14.58
C LEU A 23 -15.70 -24.64 15.88
N VAL A 24 -16.30 -23.45 15.77
CA VAL A 24 -16.99 -22.72 16.85
C VAL A 24 -18.44 -23.20 16.98
N TYR A 25 -19.11 -23.45 15.85
CA TYR A 25 -20.51 -23.87 15.73
C TYR A 25 -20.61 -25.26 15.06
N PRO A 26 -20.32 -26.36 15.78
CA PRO A 26 -20.18 -27.69 15.19
C PRO A 26 -21.49 -28.26 14.60
N GLU A 27 -22.64 -27.79 15.05
CA GLU A 27 -23.97 -28.21 14.56
C GLU A 27 -24.45 -27.39 13.36
N ALA A 28 -23.70 -26.36 12.96
CA ALA A 28 -24.10 -25.45 11.90
C ALA A 28 -23.66 -25.96 10.52
N VAL A 29 -24.54 -25.79 9.54
CA VAL A 29 -24.29 -26.14 8.14
C VAL A 29 -23.75 -24.92 7.40
N VAL A 30 -22.65 -25.08 6.66
CA VAL A 30 -22.12 -24.02 5.80
C VAL A 30 -22.96 -23.92 4.53
N VAL A 31 -23.49 -22.73 4.28
CA VAL A 31 -24.25 -22.39 3.09
C VAL A 31 -23.43 -21.38 2.28
N LEU A 32 -22.94 -21.81 1.12
CA LEU A 32 -22.10 -20.95 0.28
C LEU A 32 -22.91 -20.27 -0.83
N PRO A 33 -22.77 -18.94 -1.00
CA PRO A 33 -23.35 -18.22 -2.14
C PRO A 33 -22.97 -18.81 -3.50
N HIS A 34 -23.84 -18.63 -4.49
CA HIS A 34 -23.63 -19.21 -5.82
C HIS A 34 -22.46 -18.55 -6.59
N ILE A 35 -22.21 -17.27 -6.33
CA ILE A 35 -21.14 -16.51 -6.96
C ILE A 35 -19.94 -16.54 -6.02
N LEU A 36 -18.88 -17.22 -6.45
CA LEU A 36 -17.60 -17.30 -5.76
C LEU A 36 -16.51 -16.57 -6.57
N ASN A 37 -15.57 -15.95 -5.86
CA ASN A 37 -14.33 -15.42 -6.42
C ASN A 37 -13.60 -16.54 -7.21
N PRO A 38 -13.01 -16.24 -8.38
CA PRO A 38 -12.27 -17.22 -9.18
C PRO A 38 -11.24 -18.05 -8.40
N ASN A 39 -10.51 -17.45 -7.45
CA ASN A 39 -9.47 -18.14 -6.70
C ASN A 39 -10.07 -19.20 -5.75
N VAL A 40 -11.14 -18.83 -5.04
CA VAL A 40 -11.90 -19.76 -4.17
C VAL A 40 -12.51 -20.89 -4.99
N ARG A 41 -13.04 -20.58 -6.18
CA ARG A 41 -13.59 -21.61 -7.08
C ARG A 41 -12.53 -22.60 -7.54
N ALA A 42 -11.34 -22.13 -7.90
CA ALA A 42 -10.22 -22.98 -8.28
C ALA A 42 -9.76 -23.85 -7.11
N PHE A 43 -9.69 -23.28 -5.90
CA PHE A 43 -9.37 -24.02 -4.69
C PHE A 43 -10.40 -25.12 -4.41
N LEU A 44 -11.69 -24.78 -4.45
CA LEU A 44 -12.77 -25.74 -4.23
C LEU A 44 -12.84 -26.80 -5.33
N SER A 45 -12.47 -26.52 -6.59
CA SER A 45 -12.50 -27.56 -7.63
C SER A 45 -11.58 -28.74 -7.34
N ILE A 46 -10.56 -28.54 -6.49
CA ILE A 46 -9.59 -29.56 -6.09
C ILE A 46 -9.95 -30.11 -4.69
N HIS A 47 -10.48 -29.27 -3.80
CA HIS A 47 -10.68 -29.60 -2.38
C HIS A 47 -12.15 -29.74 -1.96
N LYS A 48 -13.10 -29.80 -2.90
CA LYS A 48 -14.55 -29.77 -2.61
C LYS A 48 -14.97 -30.83 -1.60
N ASP A 49 -14.43 -32.03 -1.71
CA ASP A 49 -14.82 -33.17 -0.87
C ASP A 49 -14.29 -33.06 0.58
N ILE A 50 -13.37 -32.12 0.84
CA ILE A 50 -12.82 -31.84 2.17
C ILE A 50 -13.74 -30.92 2.96
N PHE A 51 -14.43 -29.99 2.27
CA PHE A 51 -15.23 -28.95 2.90
C PHE A 51 -16.72 -29.20 2.65
N ALA A 52 -17.44 -29.63 3.68
CA ALA A 52 -18.88 -29.86 3.61
C ALA A 52 -19.62 -28.52 3.49
N THR A 53 -20.09 -28.20 2.28
CA THR A 53 -20.84 -26.96 1.99
C THR A 53 -22.11 -27.28 1.20
N GLN A 54 -23.19 -26.55 1.45
CA GLN A 54 -24.46 -26.65 0.73
C GLN A 54 -24.78 -25.37 -0.04
N SER A 55 -25.61 -25.50 -1.06
CA SER A 55 -26.17 -24.38 -1.81
C SER A 55 -27.37 -23.77 -1.08
N PRO A 56 -27.64 -22.45 -1.21
CA PRO A 56 -28.82 -21.81 -0.63
C PRO A 56 -30.15 -22.45 -1.06
N LYS A 57 -30.17 -23.19 -2.18
CA LYS A 57 -31.36 -23.91 -2.68
C LYS A 57 -31.64 -25.22 -1.97
N GLU A 58 -30.64 -25.78 -1.29
CA GLU A 58 -30.70 -27.10 -0.64
C GLU A 58 -31.17 -27.02 0.81
N ILE A 59 -31.30 -25.81 1.34
CA ILE A 59 -31.58 -25.54 2.75
C ILE A 59 -33.05 -25.17 2.95
N ASP A 60 -33.71 -25.87 3.85
CA ASP A 60 -34.99 -25.42 4.40
C ASP A 60 -34.77 -24.31 5.43
N LEU A 61 -35.16 -23.09 5.06
CA LEU A 61 -35.02 -21.94 5.92
C LEU A 61 -36.14 -21.85 6.97
N ASP A 62 -37.26 -22.57 6.83
CA ASP A 62 -38.41 -22.44 7.73
C ASP A 62 -38.12 -22.97 9.14
N GLY A 63 -37.18 -23.90 9.29
CA GLY A 63 -36.69 -24.43 10.57
C GLY A 63 -35.45 -23.72 11.16
N LEU A 64 -35.06 -22.57 10.62
CA LEU A 64 -33.83 -21.89 11.04
C LEU A 64 -33.97 -21.22 12.42
N ARG A 65 -33.06 -21.58 13.33
CA ARG A 65 -32.99 -21.04 14.71
C ARG A 65 -31.87 -20.01 14.85
N ARG A 66 -30.73 -20.27 14.22
CA ARG A 66 -29.55 -19.40 14.27
C ARG A 66 -28.95 -19.18 12.89
N LEU A 67 -28.60 -17.93 12.60
CA LEU A 67 -27.86 -17.49 11.42
C LEU A 67 -26.51 -16.93 11.88
N VAL A 68 -25.43 -17.58 11.48
CA VAL A 68 -24.06 -17.09 11.68
C VAL A 68 -23.61 -16.42 10.39
N LEU A 69 -23.40 -15.12 10.46
CA LEU A 69 -22.87 -14.31 9.37
C LEU A 69 -21.39 -14.08 9.61
N VAL A 70 -20.58 -14.35 8.58
CA VAL A 70 -19.15 -14.09 8.60
C VAL A 70 -18.77 -13.19 7.43
N ASP A 71 -17.92 -12.20 7.71
CA ASP A 71 -17.39 -11.23 6.75
C ASP A 71 -18.48 -10.42 6.03
N VAL A 72 -19.60 -10.19 6.72
CA VAL A 72 -20.74 -9.47 6.16
C VAL A 72 -21.63 -8.88 7.25
N ASN A 73 -21.87 -7.58 7.16
CA ASN A 73 -22.76 -6.82 8.03
C ASN A 73 -23.98 -6.23 7.30
N ARG A 74 -24.19 -6.56 6.02
CA ARG A 74 -25.31 -6.07 5.22
C ARG A 74 -26.13 -7.15 4.52
N TRP A 75 -27.46 -7.02 4.55
CA TRP A 75 -28.40 -7.96 3.94
C TRP A 75 -28.33 -7.97 2.41
N ASP A 76 -28.12 -6.82 1.79
CA ASP A 76 -28.01 -6.69 0.32
C ASP A 76 -26.80 -7.46 -0.25
N ARG A 77 -25.81 -7.79 0.57
CA ARG A 77 -24.66 -8.62 0.16
C ARG A 77 -24.93 -10.12 0.22
N LEU A 78 -26.01 -10.57 0.86
CA LEU A 78 -26.32 -12.00 1.04
C LEU A 78 -27.03 -12.62 -0.18
N ASP A 79 -26.92 -13.94 -0.35
CA ASP A 79 -27.54 -14.68 -1.47
C ASP A 79 -28.78 -15.45 -1.02
N ARG A 80 -29.97 -15.03 -1.47
CA ARG A 80 -31.25 -15.76 -1.30
C ARG A 80 -31.70 -16.02 0.15
N ILE A 81 -31.21 -15.23 1.09
CA ILE A 81 -31.58 -15.31 2.52
C ILE A 81 -32.10 -13.98 3.09
N ASP A 82 -32.29 -12.98 2.23
CA ASP A 82 -32.85 -11.65 2.52
C ASP A 82 -34.23 -11.72 3.20
N ARG A 83 -35.05 -12.73 2.87
CA ARG A 83 -36.35 -12.99 3.52
C ARG A 83 -36.26 -13.22 5.04
N LEU A 84 -35.08 -13.50 5.57
CA LEU A 84 -34.86 -13.70 7.00
C LEU A 84 -34.68 -12.40 7.79
N GLN A 85 -34.50 -11.26 7.11
CA GLN A 85 -34.19 -9.97 7.74
C GLN A 85 -35.16 -9.59 8.87
N ASN A 86 -36.45 -9.86 8.68
CA ASN A 86 -37.50 -9.49 9.64
C ASN A 86 -38.09 -10.70 10.37
N ARG A 87 -37.38 -11.84 10.36
CA ARG A 87 -37.89 -13.06 10.98
C ARG A 87 -37.81 -12.98 12.50
N ALA A 88 -38.97 -12.97 13.15
CA ALA A 88 -39.07 -12.99 14.60
C ALA A 88 -38.42 -14.26 15.19
N GLY A 89 -37.65 -14.10 16.26
CA GLY A 89 -37.02 -15.19 17.01
C GLY A 89 -35.79 -15.82 16.35
N LEU A 90 -35.30 -15.27 15.23
CA LEU A 90 -34.03 -15.69 14.63
C LEU A 90 -32.85 -15.11 15.42
N GLU A 91 -31.98 -15.97 15.93
CA GLU A 91 -30.73 -15.56 16.57
C GLU A 91 -29.66 -15.28 15.49
N ILE A 92 -29.09 -14.08 15.48
CA ILE A 92 -28.08 -13.70 14.47
C ILE A 92 -26.75 -13.46 15.17
N HIS A 93 -25.73 -14.23 14.81
CA HIS A 93 -24.35 -14.06 15.26
C HIS A 93 -23.51 -13.50 14.12
N LEU A 94 -22.80 -12.40 14.36
CA LEU A 94 -22.01 -11.72 13.34
C LEU A 94 -20.52 -11.75 13.70
N TRP A 95 -19.68 -12.14 12.76
CA TRP A 95 -18.22 -12.01 12.77
C TRP A 95 -17.82 -11.15 11.58
N ASP A 96 -17.19 -10.02 11.81
CA ASP A 96 -16.82 -9.12 10.71
C ASP A 96 -15.66 -8.22 11.12
N HIS A 97 -14.75 -7.92 10.20
CA HIS A 97 -13.69 -6.94 10.43
C HIS A 97 -14.01 -5.55 9.85
N HIS A 98 -15.04 -5.46 9.00
CA HIS A 98 -15.48 -4.20 8.40
C HIS A 98 -16.08 -3.26 9.45
N MET A 99 -15.56 -2.04 9.58
CA MET A 99 -16.01 -1.06 10.59
C MET A 99 -17.08 -0.08 10.07
N ASP A 100 -17.52 -0.22 8.81
CA ASP A 100 -18.61 0.59 8.27
C ASP A 100 -19.98 0.22 8.87
N PRO A 101 -20.95 1.16 8.89
CA PRO A 101 -22.29 0.88 9.39
C PRO A 101 -23.04 -0.13 8.48
N GLY A 102 -23.36 -1.31 9.04
CA GLY A 102 -24.21 -2.33 8.42
C GLY A 102 -25.69 -2.25 8.81
N ASP A 103 -26.56 -2.96 8.08
CA ASP A 103 -28.02 -3.04 8.32
C ASP A 103 -28.46 -4.37 8.98
N VAL A 104 -27.50 -5.21 9.37
CA VAL A 104 -27.76 -6.46 10.11
C VAL A 104 -27.95 -6.17 11.61
N ALA A 105 -29.16 -6.47 12.10
CA ALA A 105 -29.50 -6.43 13.53
C ALA A 105 -29.04 -7.72 14.24
N ALA A 106 -27.73 -7.85 14.48
CA ALA A 106 -27.15 -9.02 15.13
C ALA A 106 -27.52 -9.11 16.63
N THR A 107 -27.93 -10.30 17.08
CA THR A 107 -28.16 -10.63 18.50
C THR A 107 -26.85 -10.70 19.28
N TRP A 108 -25.78 -11.15 18.62
CA TRP A 108 -24.42 -11.13 19.14
C TRP A 108 -23.46 -10.74 18.01
N ARG A 109 -22.41 -9.99 18.33
CA ARG A 109 -21.39 -9.58 17.35
C ARG A 109 -19.99 -9.64 17.92
N CYS A 110 -19.05 -10.07 17.08
CA CYS A 110 -17.62 -9.82 17.22
C CYS A 110 -17.18 -9.03 15.99
N GLN A 111 -17.01 -7.72 16.17
CA GLN A 111 -16.68 -6.78 15.12
C GLN A 111 -15.57 -5.87 15.59
N GLU A 112 -14.38 -6.02 15.00
CA GLU A 112 -13.15 -5.37 15.46
C GLU A 112 -12.29 -4.97 14.27
N ASN A 113 -11.50 -3.91 14.46
CA ASN A 113 -10.57 -3.43 13.44
C ASN A 113 -9.34 -4.36 13.36
N VAL A 114 -9.42 -5.40 12.54
CA VAL A 114 -8.34 -6.32 12.20
C VAL A 114 -8.23 -6.48 10.68
N GLY A 115 -7.12 -7.06 10.21
CA GLY A 115 -6.86 -7.19 8.78
C GLY A 115 -7.79 -8.14 8.04
N ALA A 116 -8.36 -9.16 8.71
CA ALA A 116 -9.27 -10.13 8.11
C ALA A 116 -10.28 -10.68 9.14
N THR A 117 -11.50 -11.05 8.72
CA THR A 117 -12.50 -11.68 9.57
C THR A 117 -12.01 -13.02 10.13
N VAL A 118 -11.25 -13.81 9.34
CA VAL A 118 -10.72 -15.10 9.79
C VAL A 118 -9.76 -14.95 10.97
N THR A 119 -9.10 -13.80 11.14
CA THR A 119 -8.25 -13.50 12.30
C THR A 119 -9.03 -13.58 13.60
N LEU A 120 -10.26 -13.04 13.64
CA LEU A 120 -11.13 -13.08 14.81
C LEU A 120 -11.50 -14.52 15.19
N LEU A 121 -11.81 -15.33 14.18
CA LEU A 121 -12.15 -16.73 14.37
C LEU A 121 -10.92 -17.54 14.79
N VAL A 122 -9.75 -17.34 14.20
CA VAL A 122 -8.51 -18.02 14.59
C VAL A 122 -8.14 -17.71 16.04
N ARG A 123 -8.27 -16.44 16.47
CA ARG A 123 -8.11 -16.04 17.87
C ARG A 123 -9.05 -16.82 18.77
N ARG A 124 -10.33 -16.92 18.40
CA ARG A 124 -11.33 -17.70 19.15
C ARG A 124 -10.99 -19.20 19.20
N LEU A 125 -10.58 -19.78 18.08
CA LEU A 125 -10.20 -21.20 18.00
C LEU A 125 -8.96 -21.51 18.85
N ARG A 126 -8.01 -20.58 18.94
CA ARG A 126 -6.84 -20.67 19.82
C ARG A 126 -7.25 -20.63 21.29
N GLU A 127 -8.12 -19.70 21.68
CA GLU A 127 -8.66 -19.60 23.06
C GLU A 127 -9.41 -20.87 23.47
N ASP A 128 -10.24 -21.40 22.56
CA ASP A 128 -11.01 -22.63 22.76
C ASP A 128 -10.16 -23.90 22.58
N ARG A 129 -8.86 -23.77 22.32
CA ARG A 129 -7.88 -24.86 22.10
C ARG A 129 -8.33 -25.90 21.06
N LYS A 130 -8.97 -25.43 19.99
CA LYS A 130 -9.43 -26.27 18.89
C LYS A 130 -8.25 -26.78 18.07
N VAL A 131 -8.32 -28.04 17.67
CA VAL A 131 -7.30 -28.68 16.82
C VAL A 131 -7.61 -28.36 15.37
N LEU A 132 -6.59 -27.88 14.63
CA LEU A 132 -6.68 -27.60 13.20
C LEU A 132 -5.97 -28.69 12.41
N THR A 133 -6.59 -29.12 11.32
CA THR A 133 -5.87 -29.90 10.30
C THR A 133 -4.95 -28.98 9.49
N PRO A 134 -3.87 -29.50 8.88
CA PRO A 134 -2.99 -28.70 8.01
C PRO A 134 -3.75 -27.99 6.88
N ILE A 135 -4.74 -28.65 6.26
CA ILE A 135 -5.53 -28.06 5.17
C ILE A 135 -6.48 -26.94 5.65
N GLN A 136 -7.04 -27.05 6.87
CA GLN A 136 -7.79 -25.95 7.48
C GLN A 136 -6.86 -24.78 7.80
N ALA A 137 -5.69 -25.06 8.39
CA ALA A 137 -4.70 -24.02 8.69
C ALA A 137 -4.23 -23.30 7.41
N THR A 138 -4.04 -24.05 6.33
CA THR A 138 -3.71 -23.55 4.98
C THR A 138 -4.83 -22.64 4.45
N LEU A 139 -6.09 -23.07 4.51
CA LEU A 139 -7.23 -22.26 4.07
C LEU A 139 -7.36 -20.97 4.89
N PHE A 140 -7.22 -21.05 6.22
CA PHE A 140 -7.34 -19.88 7.09
C PHE A 140 -6.23 -18.88 6.84
N LEU A 141 -5.02 -19.36 6.56
CA LEU A 141 -3.90 -18.51 6.20
C LEU A 141 -4.12 -17.86 4.83
N ALA A 142 -4.77 -18.57 3.89
CA ALA A 142 -5.13 -18.01 2.59
C ALA A 142 -6.10 -16.83 2.72
N GLY A 143 -7.15 -16.98 3.53
CA GLY A 143 -8.09 -15.87 3.81
C GLY A 143 -7.39 -14.67 4.45
N LEU A 144 -6.57 -14.93 5.48
CA LEU A 144 -5.81 -13.89 6.16
C LEU A 144 -4.86 -13.15 5.20
N TYR A 145 -4.13 -13.88 4.35
CA TYR A 145 -3.17 -13.28 3.42
C TYR A 145 -3.81 -12.55 2.24
N GLU A 146 -5.02 -12.94 1.81
CA GLU A 146 -5.74 -12.22 0.75
C GLU A 146 -6.06 -10.79 1.19
N ASP A 147 -6.60 -10.63 2.39
CA ASP A 147 -7.06 -9.31 2.89
C ASP A 147 -5.96 -8.46 3.54
N THR A 148 -4.87 -9.09 3.98
CA THR A 148 -3.70 -8.37 4.52
C THR A 148 -2.60 -8.14 3.49
N GLY A 149 -2.75 -8.66 2.27
CA GLY A 149 -1.70 -8.60 1.26
C GLY A 149 -0.43 -9.32 1.72
N ASN A 150 -0.55 -10.49 2.33
CA ASN A 150 0.54 -11.16 3.04
C ASN A 150 1.16 -10.29 4.16
N LEU A 151 0.32 -9.65 4.98
CA LEU A 151 0.72 -8.74 6.06
C LEU A 151 1.47 -7.46 5.62
N THR A 152 1.36 -7.07 4.35
CA THR A 152 2.02 -5.87 3.82
C THR A 152 1.11 -4.65 3.73
N PHE A 153 -0.21 -4.84 3.82
CA PHE A 153 -1.16 -3.73 3.77
C PHE A 153 -1.17 -2.96 5.10
N PRO A 154 -1.30 -1.61 5.07
CA PRO A 154 -1.35 -0.79 6.29
C PRO A 154 -2.48 -1.13 7.27
N SER A 155 -3.56 -1.77 6.80
CA SER A 155 -4.67 -2.27 7.62
C SER A 155 -4.32 -3.53 8.43
N SER A 156 -3.18 -4.17 8.18
CA SER A 156 -2.75 -5.37 8.90
C SER A 156 -2.38 -5.03 10.35
N THR A 157 -2.84 -5.83 11.29
CA THR A 157 -2.64 -5.62 12.74
C THR A 157 -1.69 -6.66 13.33
N ALA A 158 -1.28 -6.43 14.59
CA ALA A 158 -0.50 -7.41 15.34
C ALA A 158 -1.25 -8.74 15.53
N GLU A 159 -2.58 -8.72 15.67
CA GLU A 159 -3.36 -9.96 15.80
C GLU A 159 -3.33 -10.79 14.52
N ASP A 160 -3.31 -10.15 13.34
CA ASP A 160 -3.16 -10.86 12.07
C ASP A 160 -1.80 -11.56 11.98
N ALA A 161 -0.73 -10.91 12.43
CA ALA A 161 0.60 -11.50 12.49
C ALA A 161 0.64 -12.70 13.47
N TYR A 162 -0.01 -12.60 14.63
CA TYR A 162 -0.12 -13.70 15.58
C TYR A 162 -0.96 -14.87 15.02
N ALA A 163 -2.07 -14.58 14.35
CA ALA A 163 -2.89 -15.58 13.70
C ALA A 163 -2.11 -16.30 12.59
N ALA A 164 -1.38 -15.57 11.74
CA ALA A 164 -0.52 -16.14 10.72
C ALA A 164 0.55 -17.07 11.33
N ALA A 165 1.24 -16.63 12.38
CA ALA A 165 2.23 -17.45 13.09
C ALA A 165 1.60 -18.74 13.65
N TYR A 166 0.43 -18.63 14.29
CA TYR A 166 -0.28 -19.78 14.83
C TYR A 166 -0.69 -20.79 13.73
N LEU A 167 -1.17 -20.31 12.59
CA LEU A 167 -1.57 -21.17 11.47
C LEU A 167 -0.37 -21.90 10.85
N LEU A 168 0.78 -21.23 10.76
CA LEU A 168 2.05 -21.86 10.34
C LEU A 168 2.51 -22.93 11.34
N GLU A 169 2.39 -22.69 12.65
CA GLU A 169 2.64 -23.70 13.68
C GLU A 169 1.71 -24.92 13.56
N ARG A 170 0.49 -24.74 13.01
CA ARG A 170 -0.46 -25.82 12.70
C ARG A 170 -0.22 -26.49 11.35
N GLY A 171 0.85 -26.16 10.66
CA GLY A 171 1.26 -26.80 9.40
C GLY A 171 0.55 -26.25 8.16
N ALA A 172 0.15 -24.98 8.17
CA ALA A 172 -0.30 -24.31 6.94
C ALA A 172 0.80 -24.37 5.84
N ASP A 173 0.42 -24.79 4.62
CA ASP A 173 1.37 -25.00 3.52
C ASP A 173 1.42 -23.80 2.56
N LEU A 174 2.50 -23.02 2.66
CA LEU A 174 2.73 -21.85 1.82
C LEU A 174 2.86 -22.17 0.32
N ASN A 175 3.25 -23.39 -0.06
CA ASN A 175 3.33 -23.77 -1.48
C ASN A 175 1.93 -23.86 -2.09
N ILE A 176 0.98 -24.45 -1.35
CA ILE A 176 -0.43 -24.50 -1.74
C ILE A 176 -0.95 -23.06 -1.84
N LEU A 177 -0.75 -22.22 -0.82
CA LEU A 177 -1.19 -20.81 -0.85
C LEU A 177 -0.67 -20.07 -2.08
N SER A 178 0.62 -20.20 -2.38
CA SER A 178 1.25 -19.50 -3.51
C SER A 178 0.64 -19.84 -4.88
N SER A 179 -0.02 -20.99 -4.98
CA SER A 179 -0.68 -21.45 -6.20
C SER A 179 -2.10 -20.87 -6.39
N PHE A 180 -2.72 -20.38 -5.31
CA PHE A 180 -4.10 -19.86 -5.34
C PHE A 180 -4.23 -18.36 -5.02
N LEU A 181 -3.33 -17.80 -4.20
CA LEU A 181 -3.32 -16.36 -3.87
C LEU A 181 -2.71 -15.50 -4.97
N ARG A 182 -1.97 -16.12 -5.91
CA ARG A 182 -1.55 -15.41 -7.12
C ARG A 182 -2.74 -15.35 -8.06
N PRO A 183 -3.20 -14.15 -8.46
CA PRO A 183 -4.16 -14.05 -9.54
C PRO A 183 -3.62 -14.85 -10.72
N ALA A 184 -4.31 -15.90 -11.13
CA ALA A 184 -3.95 -16.59 -12.36
C ALA A 184 -4.12 -15.57 -13.48
N TYR A 185 -3.01 -15.02 -13.99
CA TYR A 185 -3.04 -14.12 -15.13
C TYR A 185 -3.59 -14.91 -16.31
N GLY A 186 -4.86 -14.68 -16.63
CA GLY A 186 -5.44 -15.17 -17.86
C GLY A 186 -4.62 -14.65 -19.05
N GLN A 187 -4.72 -15.34 -20.17
CA GLN A 187 -3.95 -14.98 -21.37
C GLN A 187 -4.16 -13.50 -21.75
N LYS A 188 -5.40 -13.01 -21.66
CA LYS A 188 -5.74 -11.62 -21.95
C LYS A 188 -5.03 -10.61 -21.05
N GLN A 189 -4.85 -10.89 -19.76
CA GLN A 189 -4.12 -9.99 -18.85
C GLN A 189 -2.63 -9.97 -19.20
N LYS A 190 -2.04 -11.14 -19.50
CA LYS A 190 -0.63 -11.25 -19.92
C LYS A 190 -0.39 -10.49 -21.23
N ASP A 191 -1.26 -10.68 -22.21
CA ASP A 191 -1.19 -9.99 -23.50
C ASP A 191 -1.31 -8.47 -23.31
N THR A 192 -2.25 -8.03 -22.46
CA THR A 192 -2.42 -6.60 -22.13
C THR A 192 -1.17 -6.04 -21.47
N LEU A 193 -0.62 -6.71 -20.45
CA LEU A 193 0.61 -6.28 -19.78
C LEU A 193 1.78 -6.19 -20.78
N PHE A 194 1.93 -7.20 -21.63
CA PHE A 194 2.97 -7.24 -22.65
C PHE A 194 2.87 -6.04 -23.60
N LEU A 195 1.66 -5.72 -24.10
CA LEU A 195 1.42 -4.56 -24.93
C LEU A 195 1.72 -3.24 -24.20
N MET A 196 1.32 -3.13 -22.93
CA MET A 196 1.64 -1.96 -22.10
C MET A 196 3.16 -1.78 -21.96
N LEU A 197 3.90 -2.86 -21.70
CA LEU A 197 5.36 -2.82 -21.56
C LEU A 197 6.07 -2.46 -22.87
N GLN A 198 5.54 -2.85 -24.03
CA GLN A 198 6.10 -2.48 -25.34
C GLN A 198 6.00 -0.98 -25.64
N THR A 199 4.95 -0.33 -25.14
CA THR A 199 4.69 1.11 -25.35
C THR A 199 4.91 1.92 -24.07
N ALA A 200 5.67 1.36 -23.12
CA ALA A 200 5.91 1.99 -21.83
C ALA A 200 6.71 3.29 -21.98
N ASP A 201 6.13 4.38 -21.50
CA ASP A 201 6.82 5.67 -21.35
C ASP A 201 6.81 6.11 -19.89
N ARG A 202 7.85 6.83 -19.46
CA ARG A 202 8.01 7.36 -18.11
C ARG A 202 8.31 8.85 -18.16
N VAL A 203 7.43 9.63 -17.54
CA VAL A 203 7.60 11.07 -17.38
C VAL A 203 8.05 11.35 -15.94
N GLN A 204 9.05 12.22 -15.78
CA GLN A 204 9.47 12.70 -14.47
C GLN A 204 8.71 13.98 -14.14
N ILE A 205 7.90 13.95 -13.09
CA ILE A 205 7.15 15.10 -12.59
C ILE A 205 7.59 15.36 -11.15
N ASN A 206 8.21 16.51 -10.88
CA ASN A 206 8.70 16.91 -9.56
C ASN A 206 9.61 15.89 -8.85
N GLY A 207 10.35 15.11 -9.64
CA GLY A 207 11.19 14.04 -9.12
C GLY A 207 10.40 12.80 -8.70
N PHE A 208 9.21 12.59 -9.24
CA PHE A 208 8.49 11.32 -9.19
C PHE A 208 8.30 10.78 -10.61
N SER A 209 8.36 9.46 -10.75
CA SER A 209 8.18 8.76 -12.02
C SER A 209 6.72 8.42 -12.23
N LEU A 210 6.10 9.00 -13.24
CA LEU A 210 4.75 8.70 -13.69
C LEU A 210 4.79 7.92 -15.00
N SER A 211 3.93 6.92 -15.16
CA SER A 211 3.69 6.29 -16.46
C SER A 211 2.21 6.31 -16.81
N ILE A 212 1.87 6.77 -18.01
CA ILE A 212 0.50 6.72 -18.54
C ILE A 212 0.54 5.86 -19.79
N ASN A 213 -0.26 4.81 -19.85
CA ASN A 213 -0.27 3.89 -20.97
C ASN A 213 -1.69 3.73 -21.52
N CYS A 214 -1.84 3.89 -22.84
CA CYS A 214 -3.10 3.72 -23.54
C CYS A 214 -3.13 2.38 -24.28
N GLN A 215 -4.14 1.56 -24.04
CA GLN A 215 -4.35 0.29 -24.73
C GLN A 215 -5.78 0.17 -25.27
N GLN A 216 -5.90 -0.40 -26.46
CA GLN A 216 -7.18 -0.83 -26.97
C GLN A 216 -7.49 -2.23 -26.42
N VAL A 217 -8.65 -2.40 -25.80
CA VAL A 217 -9.11 -3.68 -25.27
C VAL A 217 -10.36 -4.12 -26.03
N SER A 218 -10.43 -5.40 -26.38
CA SER A 218 -11.59 -5.98 -27.07
C SER A 218 -12.34 -6.94 -26.14
N GLY A 219 -13.62 -6.66 -25.90
CA GLY A 219 -14.46 -7.43 -24.99
C GLY A 219 -14.14 -7.18 -23.51
N HIS A 220 -14.74 -7.98 -22.62
CA HIS A 220 -14.51 -7.82 -21.18
C HIS A 220 -13.15 -8.42 -20.77
N VAL A 221 -12.26 -7.58 -20.25
CA VAL A 221 -11.02 -7.98 -19.57
C VAL A 221 -11.19 -7.68 -18.09
N GLY A 222 -11.44 -8.72 -17.28
CA GLY A 222 -11.51 -8.60 -15.83
C GLY A 222 -10.14 -8.30 -15.22
N ASN A 223 -10.14 -7.64 -14.06
CA ASN A 223 -8.95 -7.40 -13.22
C ASN A 223 -7.80 -6.63 -13.89
N LEU A 224 -8.11 -5.70 -14.80
CA LEU A 224 -7.11 -4.79 -15.39
C LEU A 224 -6.36 -3.96 -14.32
N ALA A 225 -6.94 -3.78 -13.13
CA ALA A 225 -6.29 -3.07 -12.04
C ALA A 225 -5.05 -3.78 -11.48
N VAL A 226 -4.99 -5.12 -11.59
CA VAL A 226 -3.79 -5.90 -11.27
C VAL A 226 -2.73 -5.74 -12.38
N VAL A 227 -3.17 -5.61 -13.63
CA VAL A 227 -2.27 -5.36 -14.76
C VAL A 227 -1.57 -4.02 -14.62
N VAL A 228 -2.30 -2.96 -14.24
CA VAL A 228 -1.72 -1.62 -14.01
C VAL A 228 -0.77 -1.64 -12.80
N GLU A 229 -1.07 -2.40 -11.74
CA GLU A 229 -0.17 -2.54 -10.59
C GLU A 229 1.16 -3.19 -10.99
N MET A 230 1.11 -4.36 -11.65
CA MET A 230 2.32 -5.02 -12.15
C MET A 230 3.12 -4.15 -13.11
N TYR A 231 2.42 -3.46 -14.01
CA TYR A 231 3.05 -2.53 -14.95
C TYR A 231 3.83 -1.44 -14.20
N ARG A 232 3.24 -0.86 -13.16
CA ARG A 232 3.87 0.14 -12.28
C ARG A 232 5.11 -0.42 -11.59
N GLU A 233 5.00 -1.62 -11.01
CA GLU A 233 6.09 -2.30 -10.31
C GLU A 233 7.26 -2.63 -11.24
N ILE A 234 6.99 -3.23 -12.41
CA ILE A 234 8.01 -3.57 -13.41
C ILE A 234 8.74 -2.32 -13.90
N LEU A 235 8.02 -1.21 -14.09
CA LEU A 235 8.61 0.06 -14.48
C LEU A 235 9.26 0.82 -13.33
N ASN A 236 9.13 0.36 -12.08
CA ASN A 236 9.56 1.09 -10.90
C ASN A 236 9.06 2.55 -10.93
N ALA A 237 7.78 2.72 -11.26
CA ALA A 237 7.12 4.02 -11.32
C ALA A 237 6.43 4.34 -9.97
N ASP A 238 6.52 5.59 -9.54
CA ASP A 238 5.89 6.06 -8.31
C ASP A 238 4.35 6.00 -8.45
N ALA A 239 3.83 6.32 -9.64
CA ALA A 239 2.44 6.10 -10.05
C ALA A 239 2.32 5.64 -11.52
N ALA A 240 1.26 4.91 -11.83
CA ALA A 240 0.91 4.54 -13.20
C ALA A 240 -0.60 4.63 -13.46
N PHE A 241 -0.96 5.02 -14.68
CA PHE A 241 -2.33 5.02 -15.17
C PHE A 241 -2.45 4.16 -16.44
N GLY A 242 -3.40 3.24 -16.43
CA GLY A 242 -3.83 2.49 -17.61
C GLY A 242 -5.13 3.08 -18.16
N ILE A 243 -5.12 3.47 -19.43
CA ILE A 243 -6.27 3.97 -20.18
C ILE A 243 -6.67 2.87 -21.17
N PHE A 244 -7.82 2.23 -20.91
CA PHE A 244 -8.30 1.09 -21.67
C PHE A 244 -9.54 1.47 -22.47
N HIS A 245 -9.40 1.52 -23.80
CA HIS A 245 -10.47 1.94 -24.70
C HIS A 245 -11.12 0.73 -25.40
N ASP A 246 -12.45 0.63 -25.33
CA ASP A 246 -13.26 -0.30 -26.10
C ASP A 246 -14.01 0.47 -27.21
N PRO A 247 -13.51 0.43 -28.47
CA PRO A 247 -14.12 1.14 -29.58
C PRO A 247 -15.53 0.67 -29.93
N GLN A 248 -15.91 -0.56 -29.59
CA GLN A 248 -17.25 -1.07 -29.88
C GLN A 248 -18.31 -0.47 -28.96
N ARG A 249 -17.90 -0.12 -27.73
CA ARG A 249 -18.79 0.44 -26.71
C ARG A 249 -18.63 1.94 -26.53
N ASP A 250 -17.64 2.55 -27.18
CA ASP A 250 -17.26 3.94 -27.02
C ASP A 250 -17.00 4.29 -25.54
N LEU A 251 -16.32 3.38 -24.86
CA LEU A 251 -16.02 3.43 -23.43
C LEU A 251 -14.51 3.49 -23.21
N CYS A 252 -14.09 4.37 -22.31
CA CYS A 252 -12.72 4.51 -21.87
C CYS A 252 -12.66 4.28 -20.36
N MET A 253 -12.03 3.18 -19.94
CA MET A 253 -11.80 2.89 -18.53
C MET A 253 -10.41 3.35 -18.14
N VAL A 254 -10.34 4.16 -17.09
CA VAL A 254 -9.09 4.67 -16.53
C VAL A 254 -8.86 3.98 -15.20
N ILE A 255 -7.67 3.43 -15.00
CA ILE A 255 -7.26 2.85 -13.73
C ILE A 255 -5.94 3.47 -13.33
N GLY A 256 -5.85 3.95 -12.09
CA GLY A 256 -4.62 4.48 -11.53
C GLY A 256 -4.13 3.66 -10.34
N ARG A 257 -2.82 3.58 -10.19
CA ARG A 257 -2.10 2.97 -9.06
C ARG A 257 -0.95 3.86 -8.63
N SER A 258 -0.73 4.00 -7.33
CA SER A 258 0.38 4.76 -6.75
C SER A 258 0.97 4.04 -5.55
N SER A 259 2.30 4.11 -5.42
CA SER A 259 3.02 3.73 -4.19
C SER A 259 3.36 4.92 -3.28
N THR A 260 2.87 6.11 -3.63
CA THR A 260 3.17 7.35 -2.92
C THR A 260 1.88 8.14 -2.68
N GLU A 261 1.80 8.87 -1.57
CA GLU A 261 0.65 9.74 -1.30
C GLU A 261 0.69 11.04 -2.11
N VAL A 262 1.83 11.35 -2.73
CA VAL A 262 2.02 12.54 -3.57
C VAL A 262 1.07 12.51 -4.77
N PHE A 263 0.80 11.34 -5.31
CA PHE A 263 -0.24 11.15 -6.32
C PHE A 263 -1.48 10.57 -5.65
N ASP A 264 -2.39 11.43 -5.18
CA ASP A 264 -3.73 10.98 -4.80
C ASP A 264 -4.52 10.59 -6.05
N VAL A 265 -4.36 9.32 -6.44
CA VAL A 265 -5.02 8.72 -7.59
C VAL A 265 -6.55 8.82 -7.44
N GLY A 266 -7.06 8.59 -6.24
CA GLY A 266 -8.48 8.68 -5.94
C GLY A 266 -9.03 10.08 -6.25
N SER A 267 -8.31 11.12 -5.85
CA SER A 267 -8.68 12.52 -6.14
C SER A 267 -8.65 12.83 -7.64
N ILE A 268 -7.59 12.39 -8.34
CA ILE A 268 -7.47 12.56 -9.79
C ILE A 268 -8.62 11.89 -10.55
N LEU A 269 -9.04 10.70 -10.11
CA LEU A 269 -10.09 9.96 -10.79
C LEU A 269 -11.50 10.43 -10.40
N ARG A 270 -11.68 11.01 -9.21
CA ARG A 270 -12.94 11.69 -8.83
C ARG A 270 -13.26 12.88 -9.73
N THR A 271 -12.28 13.65 -10.18
CA THR A 271 -12.52 14.75 -11.12
C THR A 271 -13.00 14.27 -12.49
N MET A 272 -12.76 13.00 -12.81
CA MET A 272 -13.24 12.31 -14.01
C MET A 272 -14.57 11.56 -13.80
N GLY A 273 -15.26 11.79 -12.69
CA GLY A 273 -16.49 11.07 -12.33
C GLY A 273 -16.27 9.63 -11.85
N GLY A 274 -15.03 9.27 -11.54
CA GLY A 274 -14.65 7.99 -10.94
C GLY A 274 -14.59 8.05 -9.41
N GLY A 275 -13.78 7.17 -8.83
CA GLY A 275 -13.56 7.08 -7.39
C GLY A 275 -12.32 6.27 -7.01
N GLY A 276 -12.07 6.17 -5.71
CA GLY A 276 -10.92 5.45 -5.16
C GLY A 276 -10.33 6.11 -3.91
N HIS A 277 -9.14 5.64 -3.54
CA HIS A 277 -8.31 6.10 -2.44
C HIS A 277 -6.96 6.60 -2.97
N PRO A 278 -6.09 7.22 -2.14
CA PRO A 278 -4.82 7.79 -2.63
C PRO A 278 -3.95 6.81 -3.44
N ALA A 279 -3.84 5.55 -3.02
CA ALA A 279 -3.04 4.54 -3.72
C ALA A 279 -3.68 3.97 -4.99
N ALA A 280 -5.00 4.15 -5.19
CA ALA A 280 -5.77 3.30 -6.09
C ALA A 280 -7.11 3.91 -6.50
N GLY A 281 -7.45 3.87 -7.79
CA GLY A 281 -8.80 4.23 -8.21
C GLY A 281 -9.12 3.86 -9.64
N SER A 282 -10.36 4.13 -10.03
CA SER A 282 -10.83 3.95 -11.41
C SER A 282 -11.89 4.96 -11.80
N ALA A 283 -11.97 5.27 -13.09
CA ALA A 283 -13.04 6.06 -13.71
C ALA A 283 -13.51 5.39 -15.00
N LEU A 284 -14.80 5.56 -15.34
CA LEU A 284 -15.37 5.09 -16.60
C LEU A 284 -15.95 6.27 -17.37
N LEU A 285 -15.37 6.54 -18.53
CA LEU A 285 -15.72 7.67 -19.38
C LEU A 285 -16.41 7.18 -20.66
N LYS A 286 -17.50 7.84 -21.06
CA LYS A 286 -18.25 7.58 -22.30
C LYS A 286 -17.90 8.62 -23.35
N SER A 287 -17.63 8.18 -24.57
CA SER A 287 -17.38 9.07 -25.72
C SER A 287 -16.21 10.04 -25.52
N VAL A 288 -15.20 9.63 -24.75
CA VAL A 288 -13.96 10.39 -24.53
C VAL A 288 -12.80 9.67 -25.17
N LYS A 289 -12.03 10.39 -26.00
CA LYS A 289 -10.85 9.85 -26.68
C LYS A 289 -9.71 9.60 -25.67
N PRO A 290 -8.95 8.50 -25.79
CA PRO A 290 -7.83 8.19 -24.88
C PRO A 290 -6.80 9.31 -24.74
N ALA A 291 -6.47 10.01 -25.85
CA ALA A 291 -5.52 11.11 -25.83
C ALA A 291 -5.96 12.27 -24.92
N ALA A 292 -7.26 12.62 -24.92
CA ALA A 292 -7.79 13.66 -24.06
C ALA A 292 -7.76 13.25 -22.58
N VAL A 293 -7.99 11.97 -22.28
CA VAL A 293 -7.84 11.44 -20.92
C VAL A 293 -6.39 11.53 -20.46
N GLN A 294 -5.43 11.17 -21.32
CA GLN A 294 -4.01 11.25 -21.01
C GLN A 294 -3.58 12.69 -20.73
N GLU A 295 -3.98 13.66 -21.56
CA GLU A 295 -3.73 15.08 -21.33
C GLU A 295 -4.34 15.55 -20.00
N TRP A 296 -5.59 15.16 -19.72
CA TRP A 296 -6.26 15.53 -18.48
C TRP A 296 -5.55 14.99 -17.23
N ILE A 297 -5.07 13.74 -17.25
CA ILE A 297 -4.26 13.18 -16.15
C ILE A 297 -2.98 14.00 -15.97
N LEU A 298 -2.27 14.31 -17.07
CA LEU A 298 -1.03 15.08 -17.01
C LEU A 298 -1.27 16.49 -16.43
N GLU A 299 -2.36 17.15 -16.80
CA GLU A 299 -2.74 18.46 -16.26
C GLU A 299 -3.06 18.39 -14.77
N LEU A 300 -3.87 17.42 -14.32
CA LEU A 300 -4.23 17.27 -12.91
C LEU A 300 -3.01 16.94 -12.05
N VAL A 301 -2.17 16.03 -12.52
CA VAL A 301 -0.93 15.66 -11.83
C VAL A 301 0.05 16.84 -11.79
N SER A 302 0.09 17.65 -12.86
CA SER A 302 0.92 18.85 -12.92
C SER A 302 0.34 20.03 -12.14
N GLY A 303 -0.98 20.09 -11.96
CA GLY A 303 -1.73 21.21 -11.39
C GLY A 303 -2.02 21.10 -9.89
N ASN A 304 -2.02 19.90 -9.30
CA ASN A 304 -2.21 19.67 -7.86
C ASN A 304 -1.01 20.13 -6.98
N GLN A 305 -0.20 21.08 -7.44
CA GLN A 305 1.07 21.52 -6.84
C GLN A 305 0.96 22.28 -5.50
N GLN A 306 -0.22 22.56 -4.96
CA GLN A 306 -0.32 23.55 -3.88
C GLN A 306 -0.11 23.05 -2.45
N SER A 307 0.36 21.81 -2.21
CA SER A 307 0.63 21.34 -0.85
C SER A 307 1.79 20.34 -0.69
N SER A 308 2.85 20.43 -1.51
CA SER A 308 4.07 19.68 -1.22
C SER A 308 5.03 20.52 -0.38
N VAL A 309 5.41 20.02 0.80
CA VAL A 309 6.50 20.56 1.63
C VAL A 309 7.76 20.71 0.77
N GLN A 310 8.41 21.86 0.83
CA GLN A 310 9.64 22.18 0.09
C GLN A 310 10.86 22.09 1.00
N ILE A 311 12.06 22.03 0.40
CA ILE A 311 13.31 22.07 1.17
C ILE A 311 13.43 23.35 1.99
N GLY A 312 12.90 24.47 1.50
CA GLY A 312 12.81 25.72 2.25
C GLY A 312 12.05 25.59 3.57
N ASP A 313 11.07 24.68 3.64
CA ASP A 313 10.25 24.45 4.84
C ASP A 313 10.94 23.50 5.84
N LEU A 314 11.86 22.64 5.35
CA LEU A 314 12.58 21.66 6.17
C LEU A 314 13.99 22.11 6.61
N MET A 315 14.59 23.05 5.88
CA MET A 315 15.99 23.41 6.09
C MET A 315 16.22 24.08 7.44
N SER A 316 17.38 23.82 8.04
CA SER A 316 17.85 24.59 9.19
C SER A 316 18.44 25.93 8.75
N PHE A 317 17.99 27.00 9.40
CA PHE A 317 18.55 28.36 9.28
C PHE A 317 18.60 29.04 10.67
N PRO A 318 19.57 29.94 10.94
CA PRO A 318 20.71 30.31 10.09
C PRO A 318 21.76 29.19 10.02
N VAL A 319 22.45 29.07 8.88
CA VAL A 319 23.44 28.01 8.69
C VAL A 319 24.68 28.25 9.56
N THR A 320 25.05 27.27 10.37
CA THR A 320 26.35 27.31 11.07
C THR A 320 27.45 26.96 10.07
N SER A 321 28.39 27.88 9.84
CA SER A 321 29.49 27.73 8.87
C SER A 321 30.82 28.21 9.45
N VAL A 322 31.92 27.96 8.72
CA VAL A 322 33.28 28.43 9.05
C VAL A 322 33.94 29.04 7.82
N SER A 323 34.88 29.97 8.00
CA SER A 323 35.68 30.50 6.88
C SER A 323 36.77 29.53 6.45
N SER A 324 37.24 29.63 5.21
CA SER A 324 38.26 28.73 4.65
C SER A 324 39.61 28.81 5.38
N GLY A 325 39.87 29.92 6.06
CA GLY A 325 41.05 30.15 6.92
C GLY A 325 40.93 29.57 8.33
N THR A 326 39.74 29.14 8.76
CA THR A 326 39.49 28.67 10.14
C THR A 326 40.38 27.45 10.46
N PRO A 327 41.13 27.45 11.58
CA PRO A 327 41.94 26.31 11.99
C PRO A 327 41.11 25.05 12.25
N MET A 328 41.63 23.88 11.87
CA MET A 328 40.96 22.59 12.10
C MET A 328 40.59 22.33 13.58
N SER A 329 41.39 22.84 14.53
CA SER A 329 41.10 22.81 15.97
C SER A 329 39.81 23.55 16.33
N GLN A 330 39.59 24.73 15.78
CA GLN A 330 38.36 25.51 15.99
C GLN A 330 37.16 24.84 15.32
N VAL A 331 37.34 24.28 14.12
CA VAL A 331 36.29 23.47 13.46
C VAL A 331 35.89 22.28 14.34
N ALA A 332 36.86 21.57 14.94
CA ALA A 332 36.58 20.45 15.83
C ALA A 332 35.79 20.88 17.08
N ALA A 333 36.15 22.02 17.67
CA ALA A 333 35.44 22.59 18.81
C ALA A 333 33.98 22.91 18.44
N LEU A 334 33.77 23.59 17.31
CA LEU A 334 32.44 23.99 16.83
C LEU A 334 31.55 22.77 16.52
N LEU A 335 32.10 21.73 15.89
CA LEU A 335 31.37 20.47 15.63
C LEU A 335 30.92 19.74 16.90
N ARG A 336 31.70 19.90 17.99
CA ARG A 336 31.38 19.31 19.28
C ARG A 336 30.33 20.15 20.01
N GLU A 337 30.54 21.47 20.07
CA GLU A 337 29.65 22.42 20.72
C GLU A 337 28.25 22.40 20.10
N LYS A 338 28.14 22.42 18.78
CA LYS A 338 26.85 22.45 18.06
C LYS A 338 26.25 21.07 17.85
N GLY A 339 26.91 19.99 18.26
CA GLY A 339 26.47 18.61 17.99
C GLY A 339 26.49 18.22 16.50
N CYS A 340 26.89 19.10 15.59
CA CYS A 340 26.87 18.84 14.14
C CYS A 340 27.95 17.84 13.70
N THR A 341 27.68 17.09 12.65
CA THR A 341 28.63 16.10 12.07
C THR A 341 29.43 16.65 10.88
N GLY A 342 29.25 17.92 10.56
CA GLY A 342 30.10 18.73 9.69
C GLY A 342 29.45 20.06 9.36
N LEU A 343 30.18 20.89 8.62
CA LEU A 343 29.87 22.30 8.41
C LEU A 343 30.15 22.70 6.95
N PRO A 344 29.37 23.62 6.38
CA PRO A 344 29.77 24.38 5.21
C PRO A 344 30.95 25.28 5.52
N VAL A 345 31.86 25.38 4.55
CA VAL A 345 32.94 26.35 4.52
C VAL A 345 32.52 27.47 3.58
N VAL A 346 32.45 28.69 4.10
CA VAL A 346 31.84 29.85 3.44
C VAL A 346 32.80 31.03 3.52
N ASP A 347 33.09 31.64 2.38
CA ASP A 347 33.83 32.90 2.28
C ASP A 347 32.93 33.91 1.53
N ASP A 348 32.78 35.13 2.02
CA ASP A 348 31.95 36.18 1.40
C ASP A 348 30.53 35.70 1.02
N ASP A 349 29.84 35.01 1.94
CA ASP A 349 28.52 34.37 1.77
C ASP A 349 28.43 33.27 0.70
N ARG A 350 29.55 32.92 0.07
CA ARG A 350 29.63 31.87 -0.95
C ARG A 350 30.16 30.58 -0.37
N LEU A 351 29.48 29.50 -0.73
CA LEU A 351 29.92 28.15 -0.39
C LEU A 351 31.21 27.81 -1.16
N VAL A 352 32.32 27.63 -0.44
CA VAL A 352 33.63 27.29 -1.03
C VAL A 352 34.06 25.85 -0.72
N GLY A 353 33.35 25.16 0.17
CA GLY A 353 33.56 23.76 0.46
C GLY A 353 32.73 23.22 1.61
N MET A 354 32.97 21.96 1.97
CA MET A 354 32.34 21.27 3.10
C MET A 354 33.40 20.52 3.90
N ILE A 355 33.27 20.55 5.23
CA ILE A 355 34.10 19.77 6.15
C ILE A 355 33.22 18.87 7.00
N SER A 356 33.62 17.62 7.19
CA SER A 356 32.91 16.64 8.02
C SER A 356 33.82 16.05 9.10
N ARG A 357 33.22 15.44 10.14
CA ARG A 357 34.00 14.69 11.15
C ARG A 357 34.88 13.60 10.51
N ARG A 358 34.48 13.04 9.37
CA ARG A 358 35.26 12.01 8.65
C ARG A 358 36.56 12.58 8.06
N ASP A 359 36.59 13.85 7.70
CA ASP A 359 37.78 14.49 7.12
C ASP A 359 38.90 14.67 8.13
N PHE A 360 38.60 14.68 9.43
CA PHE A 360 39.61 14.70 10.49
C PHE A 360 40.49 13.44 10.50
N ARG A 361 40.04 12.32 9.91
CA ARG A 361 40.87 11.12 9.73
C ARG A 361 42.07 11.36 8.81
N LYS A 362 42.05 12.43 7.99
CA LYS A 362 43.17 12.83 7.13
C LYS A 362 44.32 13.48 7.92
N LEU A 363 44.07 13.90 9.17
CA LEU A 363 45.09 14.45 10.05
C LEU A 363 46.00 13.31 10.54
N LYS A 364 47.29 13.40 10.21
CA LYS A 364 48.33 12.42 10.59
C LYS A 364 49.20 12.91 11.74
N LYS A 365 49.23 14.23 11.98
CA LYS A 365 50.04 14.88 13.02
C LYS A 365 49.21 15.93 13.76
N GLU A 366 49.44 16.07 15.06
CA GLU A 366 48.73 17.04 15.90
C GLU A 366 48.98 18.49 15.44
N SER A 367 50.16 18.79 14.88
CA SER A 367 50.47 20.10 14.29
C SER A 367 49.51 20.51 13.16
N GLN A 368 48.86 19.56 12.49
CA GLN A 368 47.89 19.83 11.43
C GLN A 368 46.55 20.38 11.97
N LEU A 369 46.30 20.32 13.28
CA LEU A 369 45.14 20.98 13.90
C LEU A 369 45.21 22.52 13.82
N LYS A 370 46.40 23.07 13.59
CA LYS A 370 46.61 24.51 13.36
C LYS A 370 46.45 24.90 11.88
N ALA A 371 46.41 23.93 10.97
CA ALA A 371 46.25 24.20 9.55
C ALA A 371 44.81 24.64 9.22
N PRO A 372 44.63 25.47 8.18
CA PRO A 372 43.31 25.99 7.80
C PRO A 372 42.44 24.90 7.18
N VAL A 373 41.12 24.97 7.39
CA VAL A 373 40.13 23.99 6.92
C VAL A 373 40.16 23.78 5.41
N ARG A 374 40.52 24.82 4.63
CA ARG A 374 40.68 24.74 3.17
C ARG A 374 41.66 23.67 2.68
N ALA A 375 42.57 23.22 3.54
CA ALA A 375 43.52 22.16 3.22
C ALA A 375 42.90 20.74 3.30
N PHE A 376 41.75 20.59 3.97
CA PHE A 376 41.14 19.28 4.25
C PHE A 376 39.70 19.15 3.74
N MET A 377 39.01 20.28 3.51
CA MET A 377 37.64 20.33 3.04
C MET A 377 37.47 19.68 1.65
N LYS A 378 36.26 19.20 1.37
CA LYS A 378 35.85 18.86 0.01
C LYS A 378 35.36 20.13 -0.70
N ARG A 379 35.78 20.32 -1.95
CA ARG A 379 35.36 21.45 -2.81
C ARG A 379 34.20 21.10 -3.72
N ASP A 380 34.12 19.84 -4.14
CA ASP A 380 32.96 19.33 -4.86
C ASP A 380 31.83 19.09 -3.87
N VAL A 381 30.91 20.05 -3.81
CA VAL A 381 29.79 20.06 -2.87
C VAL A 381 28.50 20.06 -3.67
N HIS A 382 27.70 19.01 -3.49
CA HIS A 382 26.35 18.99 -4.00
C HIS A 382 25.44 19.87 -3.14
N THR A 383 24.68 20.72 -3.82
CA THR A 383 23.76 21.68 -3.21
C THR A 383 22.34 21.41 -3.70
N ILE A 384 21.37 22.08 -3.10
CA ILE A 384 19.97 21.98 -3.50
C ILE A 384 19.29 23.35 -3.47
N ASP A 385 18.31 23.55 -4.35
CA ASP A 385 17.48 24.76 -4.37
C ASP A 385 16.34 24.64 -3.34
N PRO A 386 15.96 25.73 -2.64
CA PRO A 386 14.92 25.70 -1.60
C PRO A 386 13.54 25.26 -2.11
N GLY A 387 13.21 25.46 -3.39
CA GLY A 387 11.94 25.06 -3.97
C GLY A 387 11.85 23.58 -4.36
N ARG A 388 12.90 22.80 -4.12
CA ARG A 388 12.93 21.35 -4.40
C ARG A 388 12.16 20.57 -3.35
N SER A 389 11.83 19.31 -3.64
CA SER A 389 11.12 18.43 -2.72
C SER A 389 12.06 17.65 -1.78
N PRO A 390 11.58 17.20 -0.61
CA PRO A 390 12.31 16.31 0.29
C PRO A 390 12.78 15.02 -0.40
N MET A 391 11.96 14.47 -1.31
CA MET A 391 12.32 13.30 -2.12
C MET A 391 13.52 13.57 -3.05
N GLN A 392 13.57 14.74 -3.68
CA GLN A 392 14.72 15.12 -4.51
C GLN A 392 16.00 15.24 -3.67
N ALA A 393 15.91 15.76 -2.45
CA ALA A 393 17.04 15.75 -1.51
C ALA A 393 17.47 14.32 -1.14
N ALA A 394 16.53 13.44 -0.81
CA ALA A 394 16.81 12.03 -0.49
C ALA A 394 17.55 11.33 -1.64
N ARG A 395 17.08 11.51 -2.87
CA ARG A 395 17.70 10.94 -4.08
C ARG A 395 19.13 11.44 -4.29
N LEU A 396 19.38 12.75 -4.12
CA LEU A 396 20.74 13.31 -4.19
C LEU A 396 21.64 12.72 -3.09
N MET A 397 21.11 12.59 -1.86
CA MET A 397 21.84 12.01 -0.74
C MET A 397 22.23 10.56 -0.97
N ILE A 398 21.34 9.74 -1.52
CA ILE A 398 21.59 8.34 -1.87
C ILE A 398 22.58 8.25 -3.03
N LYS A 399 22.30 8.96 -4.12
CA LYS A 399 23.10 8.91 -5.37
C LYS A 399 24.56 9.28 -5.13
N HIS A 400 24.82 10.26 -4.27
CA HIS A 400 26.16 10.77 -4.02
C HIS A 400 26.77 10.29 -2.70
N ASP A 401 26.09 9.39 -1.97
CA ASP A 401 26.44 8.96 -0.61
C ASP A 401 26.82 10.13 0.33
N ILE A 402 25.95 11.14 0.35
CA ILE A 402 26.10 12.33 1.19
C ILE A 402 25.00 12.40 2.25
N GLY A 403 25.33 12.95 3.40
CA GLY A 403 24.41 13.05 4.54
C GLY A 403 23.76 14.42 4.73
N ARG A 404 24.07 15.38 3.84
CA ARG A 404 23.59 16.76 3.94
C ARG A 404 23.76 17.50 2.62
N LEU A 405 22.91 18.48 2.39
CA LEU A 405 22.91 19.36 1.23
C LEU A 405 22.82 20.81 1.71
N PRO A 406 23.82 21.66 1.43
CA PRO A 406 23.66 23.10 1.55
C PRO A 406 22.56 23.58 0.61
N VAL A 407 21.67 24.43 1.14
CA VAL A 407 20.59 25.05 0.37
C VAL A 407 21.09 26.38 -0.16
N ILE A 408 21.11 26.53 -1.49
CA ILE A 408 21.63 27.71 -2.18
C ILE A 408 20.50 28.43 -2.90
N ARG A 409 20.47 29.76 -2.79
CA ARG A 409 19.66 30.66 -3.63
C ARG A 409 20.54 31.84 -4.05
N GLU A 410 20.54 32.17 -5.34
CA GLU A 410 21.33 33.30 -5.89
C GLU A 410 22.82 33.26 -5.47
N ASP A 411 23.46 32.09 -5.61
CA ASP A 411 24.86 31.82 -5.22
C ASP A 411 25.20 31.99 -3.73
N ARG A 412 24.19 32.18 -2.87
CA ARG A 412 24.36 32.31 -1.42
C ARG A 412 23.78 31.11 -0.69
N ILE A 413 24.46 30.69 0.37
CA ILE A 413 23.94 29.66 1.27
C ILE A 413 22.89 30.26 2.19
N ILE A 414 21.66 29.75 2.10
CA ILE A 414 20.52 30.22 2.89
C ILE A 414 20.11 29.23 3.97
N GLY A 415 20.56 27.98 3.88
CA GLY A 415 20.25 26.93 4.85
C GLY A 415 21.03 25.65 4.61
N ILE A 416 20.72 24.63 5.39
CA ILE A 416 21.24 23.27 5.21
C ILE A 416 20.14 22.26 5.54
N VAL A 417 20.05 21.21 4.75
CA VAL A 417 19.19 20.06 5.03
C VAL A 417 20.05 18.82 5.23
N THR A 418 19.78 18.06 6.28
CA THR A 418 20.47 16.82 6.63
C THR A 418 19.60 15.62 6.31
N ARG A 419 20.23 14.44 6.26
CA ARG A 419 19.51 13.18 6.07
C ARG A 419 18.47 12.96 7.16
N SER A 420 18.75 13.37 8.39
CA SER A 420 17.80 13.24 9.50
C SER A 420 16.56 14.10 9.26
N ASP A 421 16.72 15.34 8.80
CA ASP A 421 15.59 16.24 8.52
C ASP A 421 14.66 15.64 7.45
N VAL A 422 15.25 15.08 6.40
CA VAL A 422 14.51 14.40 5.32
C VAL A 422 13.85 13.11 5.81
N MET A 423 14.49 12.33 6.69
CA MET A 423 13.92 11.10 7.24
C MET A 423 12.77 11.38 8.21
N ILE A 424 12.90 12.38 9.09
CA ILE A 424 11.83 12.79 10.02
C ILE A 424 10.58 13.17 9.22
N TYR A 425 10.74 13.98 8.17
CA TYR A 425 9.64 14.30 7.27
C TYR A 425 8.93 13.05 6.70
N PHE A 426 9.67 12.00 6.32
CA PHE A 426 9.04 10.76 5.83
C PHE A 426 8.40 9.92 6.93
N TYR A 427 8.94 9.95 8.16
CA TYR A 427 8.33 9.27 9.29
C TYR A 427 7.04 9.95 9.74
N ASP A 428 6.99 11.28 9.73
CA ASP A 428 5.80 12.06 10.09
C ASP A 428 4.64 11.90 9.09
N LEU A 429 4.92 11.37 7.89
CA LEU A 429 3.89 11.00 6.90
C LEU A 429 3.31 9.61 7.13
N LEU A 430 3.91 8.77 7.99
CA LEU A 430 3.32 7.48 8.33
C LEU A 430 2.16 7.72 9.30
N PRO A 431 0.99 7.08 9.10
CA PRO A 431 -0.10 7.16 10.06
C PRO A 431 0.33 6.58 11.42
N ASP A 432 -0.17 7.19 12.51
CA ASP A 432 0.05 6.79 13.91
C ASP A 432 -0.32 5.32 14.19
#